data_AF-L9Y0N8-F1
#
_entry.id   AF-L9Y0N8-F1
#
_cell.length_a   1.000
_cell.length_b   1.000
_cell.length_c   1.000
_cell.angle_alpha   90.00
_cell.angle_beta   90.00
_cell.angle_gamma   90.00
#
_symmetry.space_group_name_H-M   'P 1'
#
loop_
_entity.id
_entity.type
_entity.pdbx_description
1 polymer ?
#
loop_
_entity_poly.entity_id
_entity_poly.type
_entity_poly.pdbx_seq_one_letter_code
_entity_poly.pdbx_strand_id
1 'polypeptide(L)'
;MYKRQGRTALEQLSESIDVVLLDRHMPDITGDRVLEEIRAAGYDCWVIMVTAVDPGLDIVELDLDDYVTKPVTRAQLTRIIENLRVQSRYGDGDRRELESLSNKMETLEDEHSVEELTETEGYQRLESELKDLSDSLLEDIDE
;
A
#
# COMPACT_ATOMS: atom_id res chain seq x y z
N MET A 1 13.96 7.81 5.55
CA MET A 1 14.79 8.86 4.92
C MET A 1 13.86 9.85 4.22
N TYR A 2 14.13 11.17 4.21
CA TYR A 2 13.30 12.15 3.49
C TYR A 2 14.07 12.71 2.29
N LYS A 3 13.53 12.54 1.07
CA LYS A 3 14.09 13.05 -0.19
C LYS A 3 13.00 13.78 -0.97
N ARG A 4 13.37 14.84 -1.68
CA ARG A 4 12.45 15.67 -2.47
C ARG A 4 12.40 15.27 -3.96
N GLN A 5 13.22 14.30 -4.36
CA GLN A 5 13.39 13.83 -5.75
C GLN A 5 13.34 12.30 -5.73
N GLY A 6 12.46 11.71 -6.54
CA GLY A 6 12.24 10.27 -6.61
C GLY A 6 13.49 9.52 -7.05
N ARG A 7 14.23 10.04 -8.05
CA ARG A 7 15.45 9.37 -8.53
C ARG A 7 16.53 9.24 -7.45
N THR A 8 16.74 10.30 -6.68
CA THR A 8 17.71 10.28 -5.57
C THR A 8 17.28 9.33 -4.45
N ALA A 9 15.98 9.10 -4.27
CA ALA A 9 15.50 8.10 -3.31
C ALA A 9 15.84 6.68 -3.78
N LEU A 10 15.63 6.38 -5.07
CA LEU A 10 15.97 5.09 -5.66
C LEU A 10 17.46 4.78 -5.61
N GLU A 11 18.34 5.76 -5.90
CA GLU A 11 19.80 5.60 -5.81
C GLU A 11 20.31 5.24 -4.41
N GLN A 12 19.51 5.51 -3.37
CA GLN A 12 19.87 5.27 -1.96
C GLN A 12 19.07 4.12 -1.35
N LEU A 13 18.24 3.46 -2.15
CA LEU A 13 17.46 2.32 -1.71
C LEU A 13 18.38 1.11 -1.49
N SER A 14 18.14 0.38 -0.40
CA SER A 14 18.91 -0.78 -0.02
C SER A 14 18.03 -1.76 0.73
N GLU A 15 18.44 -3.03 0.79
CA GLU A 15 17.71 -4.10 1.51
C GLU A 15 17.53 -3.83 3.02
N SER A 16 18.27 -2.86 3.57
CA SER A 16 18.14 -2.43 4.97
C SER A 16 16.97 -1.46 5.22
N ILE A 17 16.23 -1.08 4.18
CA ILE A 17 15.08 -0.19 4.31
C ILE A 17 13.82 -1.06 4.41
N ASP A 18 13.23 -1.10 5.59
CA ASP A 18 12.02 -1.88 5.84
C ASP A 18 10.75 -1.18 5.30
N VAL A 19 10.74 0.16 5.32
CA VAL A 19 9.56 0.98 4.99
C VAL A 19 9.95 2.20 4.16
N VAL A 20 9.19 2.45 3.09
CA VAL A 20 9.25 3.60 2.21
C VAL A 20 7.94 4.39 2.35
N LEU A 21 8.06 5.67 2.71
CA LEU A 21 6.96 6.62 2.61
C LEU A 21 7.14 7.41 1.32
N LEU A 22 6.17 7.29 0.41
CA LEU A 22 6.30 7.78 -0.95
C LEU A 22 5.28 8.88 -1.23
N ASP A 23 5.73 10.02 -1.75
CA ASP A 23 4.81 11.05 -2.21
C ASP A 23 4.41 10.78 -3.67
N ARG A 24 3.11 10.82 -3.98
CA ARG A 24 2.63 10.60 -5.35
C ARG A 24 3.04 11.73 -6.29
N HIS A 25 3.01 12.96 -5.78
CA HIS A 25 3.39 14.16 -6.53
C HIS A 25 4.81 14.58 -6.18
N MET A 26 5.77 14.18 -7.02
CA MET A 26 7.15 14.66 -6.95
C MET A 26 7.55 15.38 -8.24
N PRO A 27 8.52 16.32 -8.17
CA PRO A 27 8.83 17.21 -9.30
C PRO A 27 9.49 16.52 -10.51
N ASP A 28 10.13 15.37 -10.30
CA ASP A 28 10.98 14.70 -11.28
C ASP A 28 10.33 13.44 -11.88
N ILE A 29 9.74 12.60 -11.03
CA ILE A 29 9.13 11.31 -11.39
C ILE A 29 7.93 11.10 -10.44
N THR A 30 6.82 10.54 -10.92
CA THR A 30 5.65 10.27 -10.07
C THR A 30 5.94 9.17 -9.04
N GLY A 31 5.23 9.21 -7.90
CA GLY A 31 5.31 8.14 -6.91
C GLY A 31 5.00 6.77 -7.51
N ASP A 32 3.98 6.67 -8.37
CA ASP A 32 3.61 5.42 -9.04
C ASP A 32 4.78 4.80 -9.81
N ARG A 33 5.56 5.63 -10.52
CA ARG A 33 6.78 5.17 -11.23
C ARG A 33 7.90 4.78 -10.29
N VAL A 34 8.07 5.50 -9.17
CA VAL A 34 9.05 5.08 -8.15
C VAL A 34 8.66 3.72 -7.58
N LEU A 35 7.37 3.50 -7.31
CA LEU A 35 6.86 2.21 -6.84
C LEU A 35 7.16 1.09 -7.84
N GLU A 36 6.86 1.29 -9.13
CA GLU A 36 7.21 0.34 -10.19
C GLU A 36 8.71 0.01 -10.20
N GLU A 37 9.58 1.02 -10.07
CA GLU A 37 11.04 0.82 -10.03
C GLU A 37 11.51 0.08 -8.76
N ILE A 38 10.90 0.35 -7.59
CA ILE A 38 11.16 -0.36 -6.34
C ILE A 38 10.86 -1.86 -6.52
N ARG A 39 9.68 -2.19 -7.05
CA ARG A 39 9.25 -3.58 -7.26
C ARG A 39 10.05 -4.27 -8.35
N ALA A 40 10.34 -3.60 -9.46
CA ALA A 40 11.17 -4.14 -10.54
C ALA A 40 12.61 -4.44 -10.10
N ALA A 41 13.13 -3.70 -9.12
CA ALA A 41 14.44 -3.95 -8.52
C ALA A 41 14.43 -5.09 -7.47
N GLY A 42 13.26 -5.67 -7.15
CA GLY A 42 13.11 -6.80 -6.23
C GLY A 42 13.14 -6.40 -4.76
N TYR A 43 12.93 -5.12 -4.43
CA TYR A 43 12.84 -4.70 -3.03
C TYR A 43 11.50 -5.07 -2.42
N ASP A 44 11.56 -5.86 -1.35
CA ASP A 44 10.41 -6.30 -0.57
C ASP A 44 10.09 -5.38 0.62
N CYS A 45 10.45 -4.10 0.50
CA CYS A 45 10.12 -3.12 1.52
C CYS A 45 8.64 -2.74 1.46
N TRP A 46 8.06 -2.41 2.61
CA TRP A 46 6.72 -1.85 2.68
C TRP A 46 6.70 -0.46 2.04
N VAL A 47 5.77 -0.20 1.12
CA VAL A 47 5.60 1.08 0.45
C VAL A 47 4.24 1.65 0.79
N ILE A 48 4.26 2.76 1.52
CA ILE A 48 3.07 3.52 1.90
C ILE A 48 3.04 4.79 1.06
N MET A 49 1.99 5.00 0.28
CA MET A 49 1.77 6.26 -0.43
C MET A 49 1.26 7.30 0.57
N VAL A 50 1.94 8.44 0.69
CA VAL A 50 1.57 9.55 1.57
C VAL A 50 1.47 10.84 0.76
N THR A 51 0.27 11.20 0.36
CA THR A 51 0.05 12.21 -0.69
C THR A 51 -1.15 13.11 -0.42
N ALA A 52 -1.20 14.27 -1.06
CA ALA A 52 -2.38 15.15 -1.06
C ALA A 52 -3.31 14.90 -2.27
N VAL A 53 -3.09 13.78 -2.97
CA VAL A 53 -3.91 13.34 -4.10
C VAL A 53 -4.94 12.39 -3.55
N ASP A 54 -6.21 12.66 -3.83
CA ASP A 54 -7.30 11.77 -3.44
C ASP A 54 -7.15 10.44 -4.20
N PRO A 55 -7.33 9.29 -3.53
CA PRO A 55 -7.22 7.99 -4.15
C PRO A 55 -8.33 7.83 -5.20
N GLY A 56 -7.94 7.38 -6.40
CA GLY A 56 -8.89 6.89 -7.41
C GLY A 56 -8.90 5.37 -7.46
N LEU A 57 -9.75 4.81 -8.31
CA LEU A 57 -9.79 3.36 -8.56
C LEU A 57 -8.47 2.80 -9.10
N ASP A 58 -7.59 3.65 -9.61
CA ASP A 58 -6.26 3.27 -10.08
C ASP A 58 -5.35 2.74 -8.97
N ILE A 59 -5.63 3.03 -7.69
CA ILE A 59 -4.85 2.46 -6.57
C ILE A 59 -4.99 0.94 -6.47
N VAL A 60 -6.06 0.36 -7.01
CA VAL A 60 -6.29 -1.09 -7.04
C VAL A 60 -5.14 -1.79 -7.74
N GLU A 61 -4.65 -1.20 -8.84
CA GLU A 61 -3.59 -1.74 -9.69
C GLU A 61 -2.17 -1.46 -9.16
N LEU A 62 -2.03 -0.65 -8.10
CA LEU A 62 -0.72 -0.31 -7.54
C LEU A 62 -0.29 -1.36 -6.52
N ASP A 63 0.94 -1.87 -6.66
CA ASP A 63 1.56 -2.80 -5.70
C ASP A 63 2.10 -2.08 -4.45
N LEU A 64 1.24 -1.30 -3.80
CA LEU A 64 1.49 -0.58 -2.56
C LEU A 64 0.84 -1.30 -1.38
N ASP A 65 1.34 -1.01 -0.18
CA ASP A 65 0.86 -1.63 1.05
C ASP A 65 -0.23 -0.81 1.75
N ASP A 66 -0.19 0.51 1.59
CA ASP A 66 -1.13 1.42 2.21
C ASP A 66 -1.11 2.79 1.48
N TYR A 67 -2.22 3.51 1.53
CA TYR A 67 -2.40 4.81 0.89
C TYR A 67 -3.04 5.79 1.88
N VAL A 68 -2.30 6.85 2.21
CA VAL A 68 -2.71 7.83 3.22
C VAL A 68 -2.80 9.21 2.60
N THR A 69 -3.99 9.81 2.68
CA THR A 69 -4.21 11.20 2.29
C THR A 69 -3.69 12.17 3.36
N LYS A 70 -3.06 13.26 2.91
CA LYS A 70 -2.61 14.35 3.78
C LYS A 70 -3.80 15.23 4.16
N PRO A 71 -3.86 15.73 5.41
CA PRO A 71 -2.80 15.74 6.40
C PRO A 71 -2.74 14.48 7.27
N VAL A 72 -1.55 13.89 7.40
CA VAL A 72 -1.33 12.73 8.27
C VAL A 72 -0.83 13.17 9.63
N THR A 73 -1.35 12.54 10.68
CA THR A 73 -0.85 12.76 12.04
C THR A 73 0.33 11.84 12.36
N ARG A 74 1.18 12.24 13.31
CA ARG A 74 2.25 11.37 13.81
C ARG A 74 1.69 10.08 14.41
N ALA A 75 0.52 10.13 15.05
CA ALA A 75 -0.12 8.96 15.62
C ALA A 75 -0.53 7.95 14.54
N GLN A 76 -1.12 8.42 13.43
CA GLN A 76 -1.44 7.56 12.27
C GLN A 76 -0.19 6.91 11.69
N LEU A 77 0.86 7.69 11.37
CA LEU A 77 2.12 7.10 10.85
C LEU A 77 2.75 6.11 11.82
N THR A 78 2.71 6.39 13.13
CA THR A 78 3.26 5.47 14.13
C THR A 78 2.50 4.17 14.14
N ARG A 79 1.16 4.22 14.11
CA ARG A 79 0.30 3.04 14.06
C ARG A 79 0.57 2.19 12.82
N ILE A 80 0.67 2.82 11.65
CA ILE A 80 0.98 2.12 10.39
C ILE A 80 2.32 1.40 10.54
N ILE A 81 3.40 2.12 10.89
CA ILE A 81 4.73 1.52 11.04
C ILE A 81 4.77 0.42 12.11
N GLU A 82 4.01 0.56 13.21
CA GLU A 82 3.92 -0.45 14.27
C GLU A 82 3.23 -1.73 13.77
N ASN A 83 2.14 -1.61 13.00
CA ASN A 83 1.48 -2.74 12.38
C ASN A 83 2.44 -3.51 11.45
N LEU A 84 3.17 -2.76 10.60
CA LEU A 84 4.14 -3.34 9.67
C LEU A 84 5.27 -4.11 10.37
N ARG A 85 5.74 -3.62 11.52
CA ARG A 85 6.76 -4.30 12.33
C ARG A 85 6.30 -5.61 12.94
N VAL A 86 5.01 -5.76 13.21
CA VAL A 86 4.45 -7.02 13.71
C VAL A 86 4.43 -8.04 12.57
N GLN A 87 4.02 -7.62 11.37
CA GLN A 87 3.86 -8.48 10.19
C GLN A 87 5.21 -8.94 9.60
N SER A 88 6.23 -8.07 9.61
CA SER A 88 7.58 -8.41 9.12
C SER A 88 8.24 -9.56 9.90
N ARG A 89 7.69 -9.97 11.05
CA ARG A 89 8.16 -11.12 11.83
C ARG A 89 7.56 -12.45 11.39
N TYR A 90 6.46 -12.43 10.64
CA TYR A 90 5.72 -13.63 10.27
C TYR A 90 5.98 -14.09 8.82
N GLY A 91 6.61 -13.26 7.98
CA GLY A 91 7.12 -13.69 6.66
C GLY A 91 6.06 -14.30 5.74
N ASP A 92 4.80 -13.88 5.92
CA ASP A 92 3.62 -14.48 5.31
C ASP A 92 3.11 -13.50 4.24
N GLY A 93 3.47 -13.80 2.98
CA GLY A 93 3.12 -12.95 1.83
C GLY A 93 1.61 -12.76 1.69
N ASP A 94 0.86 -13.83 1.95
CA ASP A 94 -0.61 -13.85 1.87
C ASP A 94 -1.23 -12.93 2.91
N ARG A 95 -0.69 -12.88 4.13
CA ARG A 95 -1.14 -11.90 5.14
C ARG A 95 -0.87 -10.46 4.73
N ARG A 96 0.32 -10.19 4.20
CA ARG A 96 0.69 -8.84 3.74
C ARG A 96 -0.20 -8.39 2.58
N GLU A 97 -0.48 -9.29 1.65
CA GLU A 97 -1.39 -9.03 0.54
C GLU A 97 -2.83 -8.80 1.03
N LEU A 98 -3.33 -9.61 1.97
CA LEU A 98 -4.64 -9.42 2.59
C LEU A 98 -4.78 -8.03 3.23
N GLU A 99 -3.75 -7.60 3.95
CA GLU A 99 -3.75 -6.28 4.60
C GLU A 99 -3.64 -5.15 3.57
N SER A 100 -2.83 -5.29 2.52
CA SER A 100 -2.77 -4.31 1.42
C SER A 100 -4.14 -4.13 0.76
N LEU A 101 -4.82 -5.23 0.43
CA LEU A 101 -6.16 -5.22 -0.15
C LEU A 101 -7.15 -4.54 0.80
N SER A 102 -7.14 -4.90 2.09
CA SER A 102 -8.00 -4.29 3.10
C SER A 102 -7.78 -2.79 3.22
N ASN A 103 -6.53 -2.33 3.26
CA ASN A 103 -6.18 -0.91 3.37
C ASN A 103 -6.62 -0.12 2.13
N LYS A 104 -6.46 -0.70 0.93
CA LYS A 104 -6.96 -0.10 -0.32
C LYS A 104 -8.48 0.04 -0.29
N MET A 105 -9.20 -0.95 0.23
CA MET A 105 -10.66 -0.90 0.37
C MET A 105 -11.08 0.23 1.32
N GLU A 106 -10.51 0.26 2.53
CA GLU A 106 -10.77 1.31 3.53
C GLU A 106 -10.48 2.71 2.95
N THR A 107 -9.36 2.86 2.24
CA THR A 107 -8.97 4.11 1.59
C THR A 107 -9.98 4.57 0.53
N LEU A 108 -10.52 3.64 -0.27
CA LEU A 108 -11.54 3.97 -1.28
C LEU A 108 -12.87 4.34 -0.63
N GLU A 109 -13.30 3.60 0.39
CA GLU A 109 -14.55 3.84 1.12
C GLU A 109 -14.52 5.16 1.91
N ASP A 110 -13.35 5.62 2.35
CA ASP A 110 -13.18 6.91 3.03
C ASP A 110 -13.38 8.11 2.07
N GLU A 111 -13.10 7.94 0.78
CA GLU A 111 -13.02 9.03 -0.20
C GLU A 111 -14.14 8.98 -1.25
N HIS A 112 -14.81 7.84 -1.41
CA HIS A 112 -15.93 7.62 -2.35
C HIS A 112 -17.12 6.97 -1.66
N SER A 113 -18.32 7.13 -2.21
CA SER A 113 -19.48 6.42 -1.67
C SER A 113 -19.43 4.93 -2.00
N VAL A 114 -19.85 4.08 -1.07
CA VAL A 114 -19.94 2.63 -1.28
C VAL A 114 -20.86 2.30 -2.47
N GLU A 115 -21.94 3.06 -2.65
CA GLU A 115 -22.83 2.91 -3.80
C GLU A 115 -22.09 3.10 -5.13
N GLU A 116 -21.27 4.13 -5.26
CA GLU A 116 -20.47 4.36 -6.47
C GLU A 116 -19.38 3.29 -6.65
N LEU A 117 -18.69 2.91 -5.57
CA LEU A 117 -17.62 1.92 -5.61
C LEU A 117 -18.12 0.55 -6.08
N THR A 118 -19.26 0.09 -5.56
CA THR A 118 -19.83 -1.22 -5.92
C THR A 118 -20.22 -1.36 -7.40
N GLU A 119 -20.36 -0.25 -8.13
CA GLU A 119 -20.61 -0.26 -9.58
C GLU A 119 -19.33 -0.42 -10.42
N THR A 120 -18.15 -0.39 -9.77
CA THR A 120 -16.86 -0.39 -10.46
C THR A 120 -16.22 -1.78 -10.49
N GLU A 121 -15.68 -2.18 -11.65
CA GLU A 121 -15.00 -3.47 -11.80
C GLU A 121 -13.75 -3.58 -10.91
N GLY A 122 -13.06 -2.47 -10.66
CA GLY A 122 -11.86 -2.45 -9.81
C GLY A 122 -12.17 -2.78 -8.35
N TYR A 123 -13.22 -2.17 -7.79
CA TYR A 123 -13.65 -2.43 -6.42
C TYR A 123 -14.21 -3.85 -6.25
N GLN A 124 -15.03 -4.32 -7.19
CA GLN A 124 -15.56 -5.69 -7.18
C GLN A 124 -14.44 -6.74 -7.22
N ARG A 125 -13.38 -6.48 -8.00
CA ARG A 125 -12.22 -7.37 -8.03
C ARG A 125 -11.51 -7.40 -6.69
N LEU A 126 -11.27 -6.23 -6.11
CA LEU A 126 -10.60 -6.10 -4.82
C LEU A 126 -11.39 -6.81 -3.70
N GLU A 127 -12.72 -6.69 -3.69
CA GLU A 127 -13.59 -7.41 -2.76
C GLU A 127 -13.47 -8.94 -2.93
N SER A 128 -13.43 -9.42 -4.18
CA SER A 128 -13.26 -10.85 -4.48
C SER A 128 -11.89 -11.36 -4.03
N GLU A 129 -10.81 -10.66 -4.37
CA GLU A 129 -9.44 -11.03 -4.00
C GLU A 129 -9.27 -11.07 -2.47
N LEU A 130 -9.79 -10.05 -1.77
CA LEU A 130 -9.76 -10.00 -0.30
C LEU A 130 -10.48 -11.19 0.31
N LYS A 131 -11.67 -11.51 -0.22
CA LYS A 131 -12.48 -12.63 0.27
C LYS A 131 -11.78 -13.97 0.02
N ASP A 132 -11.28 -14.21 -1.19
CA ASP A 132 -10.64 -15.47 -1.56
C ASP A 132 -9.37 -15.71 -0.72
N LEU A 133 -8.58 -14.67 -0.50
CA LEU A 133 -7.37 -14.74 0.32
C LEU A 133 -7.69 -14.93 1.80
N SER A 134 -8.72 -14.25 2.31
CA SER A 134 -9.19 -14.44 3.69
C SER A 134 -9.71 -15.86 3.92
N ASP A 135 -10.45 -16.42 2.97
CA ASP A 135 -10.97 -17.79 3.06
C ASP A 135 -9.81 -18.80 3.09
N SER A 136 -8.82 -18.64 2.20
CA SER A 136 -7.61 -19.49 2.18
C SER A 136 -6.84 -19.46 3.50
N LEU A 137 -6.61 -18.28 4.07
CA LEU A 137 -5.90 -18.13 5.34
C LEU A 137 -6.67 -18.71 6.53
N LEU A 138 -8.00 -18.74 6.49
CA LEU A 138 -8.81 -19.38 7.52
C LEU A 138 -8.72 -20.91 7.45
N GLU A 139 -8.65 -21.48 6.25
CA GLU A 139 -8.48 -22.92 6.05
C GLU A 139 -7.13 -23.41 6.60
N ASP A 140 -6.05 -22.62 6.42
CA ASP A 140 -4.70 -22.96 6.92
C ASP A 140 -4.58 -22.92 8.45
N ILE A 141 -5.49 -22.24 9.16
CA ILE A 141 -5.48 -22.16 10.63
C ILE A 141 -6.13 -23.41 11.26
N ASP A 142 -6.97 -24.12 10.51
CA ASP A 142 -7.72 -25.29 10.96
C ASP A 142 -6.96 -26.64 10.74
N GLU A 143 -5.76 -26.63 10.11
CA GLU A 143 -4.83 -27.78 9.97
C GLU A 143 -3.74 -27.85 11.05
#